data_AF-A0A919ERY9-F1
#
_entry.id   AF-A0A919ERY9-F1
#
_cell.length_a   1.000
_cell.length_b   1.000
_cell.length_c   1.000
_cell.angle_alpha   90.00
_cell.angle_beta   90.00
_cell.angle_gamma   90.00
#
_symmetry.space_group_name_H-M   'P 1'
#
loop_
_entity.id
_entity.type
_entity.pdbx_description
1 polymer ?
#
loop_
_entity_poly.entity_id
_entity_poly.type
_entity_poly.pdbx_seq_one_letter_code
_entity_poly.pdbx_strand_id
1 'polypeptide(L)'
;MRKTTERRVLTRLTACAAAVLLAGTAACSADGDTRADATARPATPTAACTYTWSGVQQRDVLTGVAEEQAFGEDGGRLTRPLKRVHSPSTGATTETGPEAEAKDVLLSLAAHLEDTGTEAPFDRAAFVRAGRPAPALDGNTTETSGAGTLVAYAFVRQVTGDYRRACPGGKPSTGSATSWTTEGSGVLDCKEPSSTFDEGEPSQEAALRSCPPGSPAARS
;
A
#
# COMPACT_ATOMS: atom_id res chain seq x y z
N MET A 1 19.60 -54.34 5.85
CA MET A 1 20.97 -54.68 5.43
C MET A 1 21.55 -53.52 4.62
N ARG A 2 22.63 -52.90 5.11
CA ARG A 2 23.69 -52.10 4.42
C ARG A 2 23.23 -50.98 3.46
N LYS A 3 23.73 -49.73 3.49
CA LYS A 3 25.01 -49.20 4.01
C LYS A 3 24.92 -47.67 4.12
N THR A 4 25.52 -47.16 5.19
CA THR A 4 25.99 -45.80 5.45
C THR A 4 26.80 -45.21 4.29
N THR A 5 26.72 -43.90 4.05
CA THR A 5 27.90 -43.09 3.66
C THR A 5 27.73 -41.67 4.20
N GLU A 6 28.46 -41.37 5.27
CA GLU A 6 28.79 -40.01 5.70
C GLU A 6 29.76 -39.38 4.68
N ARG A 7 29.65 -38.07 4.49
CA ARG A 7 30.83 -37.20 4.32
C ARG A 7 30.71 -36.01 5.25
N ARG A 8 31.42 -36.09 6.38
CA ARG A 8 31.93 -34.93 7.11
C ARG A 8 33.19 -34.43 6.41
N VAL A 9 33.51 -33.15 6.63
CA VAL A 9 34.84 -32.53 6.90
C VAL A 9 34.73 -31.05 6.47
N LEU A 10 34.43 -30.14 7.41
CA LEU A 10 35.35 -29.35 8.26
C LEU A 10 35.75 -28.00 7.63
N THR A 11 35.16 -26.95 8.18
CA THR A 11 35.82 -25.79 8.84
C THR A 11 36.74 -24.89 8.01
N ARG A 12 36.44 -23.58 8.04
CA ARG A 12 37.42 -22.52 8.34
C ARG A 12 36.73 -21.23 8.81
N LEU A 13 37.01 -20.88 10.07
CA LEU A 13 36.91 -19.55 10.66
C LEU A 13 37.77 -18.56 9.88
N THR A 14 37.27 -17.33 9.67
CA THR A 14 38.12 -16.14 9.58
C THR A 14 37.34 -14.92 10.02
N ALA A 15 37.59 -14.51 11.27
CA ALA A 15 37.37 -13.17 11.76
C ALA A 15 38.56 -12.31 11.33
N CYS A 16 38.30 -11.14 10.72
CA CYS A 16 39.29 -10.08 10.60
C CYS A 16 38.61 -8.74 10.92
N ALA A 17 38.81 -8.29 12.15
CA ALA A 17 38.75 -6.87 12.48
C ALA A 17 39.99 -6.18 11.91
N ALA A 18 39.80 -5.05 11.23
CA ALA A 18 40.86 -4.09 10.97
C ALA A 18 40.25 -2.67 11.00
N ALA A 19 40.45 -1.99 12.12
CA ALA A 19 40.36 -0.56 12.22
C ALA A 19 41.54 0.06 11.48
N VAL A 20 41.29 1.03 10.60
CA VAL A 20 42.32 1.96 10.12
C VAL A 20 41.78 3.37 10.24
N LEU A 21 42.23 4.06 11.29
CA LEU A 21 42.21 5.51 11.42
C LEU A 21 43.18 6.07 10.39
N LEU A 22 42.68 6.81 9.40
CA LEU A 22 43.52 7.71 8.59
C LEU A 22 43.29 9.13 9.08
N ALA A 23 44.17 9.56 9.99
CA ALA A 23 44.45 10.96 10.25
C ALA A 23 45.20 11.54 9.04
N GLY A 24 44.57 12.45 8.31
CA GLY A 24 45.22 13.24 7.28
C GLY A 24 45.76 14.53 7.87
N THR A 25 47.03 14.57 8.26
CA THR A 25 47.76 15.81 8.53
C THR A 25 48.28 16.37 7.21
N ALA A 26 47.58 17.33 6.62
CA ALA A 26 48.13 18.21 5.60
C ALA A 26 48.65 19.48 6.28
N ALA A 27 49.92 19.45 6.67
CA ALA A 27 50.71 20.65 6.92
C ALA A 27 51.37 21.03 5.58
N CYS A 28 50.92 22.13 4.99
CA CYS A 28 51.66 22.84 3.93
C CYS A 28 51.56 24.33 4.25
N SER A 29 52.69 24.88 4.70
CA SER A 29 52.89 26.30 4.88
C SER A 29 52.93 26.98 3.51
N ALA A 30 52.01 27.92 3.30
CA ALA A 30 52.15 28.98 2.32
C ALA A 30 51.54 30.24 2.93
N ASP A 31 52.41 31.20 3.26
CA ASP A 31 52.03 32.53 3.73
C ASP A 31 51.24 33.25 2.65
N GLY A 32 50.01 33.63 2.98
CA GLY A 32 49.11 34.37 2.10
C GLY A 32 47.92 34.90 2.89
N ASP A 33 47.99 36.18 3.25
CA ASP A 33 46.91 36.95 3.87
C ASP A 33 45.58 36.72 3.14
N THR A 34 44.72 35.90 3.73
CA THR A 34 43.30 35.87 3.40
C THR A 34 42.50 35.56 4.65
N ARG A 35 41.80 36.60 5.08
CA ARG A 35 40.69 36.66 6.05
C ARG A 35 40.05 35.30 6.32
N ALA A 36 40.17 34.85 7.57
CA ALA A 36 39.48 33.67 8.09
C ALA A 36 37.97 33.81 7.87
N ASP A 37 37.45 33.11 6.88
CA ASP A 37 36.02 32.90 6.74
C ASP A 37 35.61 31.80 7.72
N ALA A 38 34.59 32.09 8.49
CA ALA A 38 34.15 31.26 9.60
C ALA A 38 33.87 29.84 9.13
N THR A 39 34.52 28.88 9.80
CA THR A 39 34.18 27.47 9.83
C THR A 39 32.67 27.24 9.68
N ALA A 40 32.24 26.79 8.51
CA ALA A 40 30.94 26.17 8.33
C ALA A 40 30.93 24.93 9.23
N ARG A 41 30.32 25.07 10.41
CA ARG A 41 30.06 23.96 11.32
C ARG A 41 29.31 22.90 10.52
N PRO A 42 29.76 21.62 10.52
CA PRO A 42 28.96 20.54 9.96
C PRO A 42 27.59 20.62 10.64
N ALA A 43 26.52 20.79 9.86
CA ALA A 43 25.17 20.73 10.40
C ALA A 43 25.02 19.35 11.02
N THR A 44 24.95 19.28 12.35
CA THR A 44 24.61 18.05 13.04
C THR A 44 23.30 17.56 12.42
N PRO A 45 23.21 16.32 11.93
CA PRO A 45 21.96 15.83 11.35
C PRO A 45 20.87 16.00 12.40
N THR A 46 19.90 16.88 12.08
CA THR A 46 18.74 17.09 12.93
C THR A 46 18.04 15.74 13.03
N ALA A 47 17.87 15.22 14.24
CA ALA A 47 17.22 13.93 14.42
C ALA A 47 15.84 13.95 13.74
N ALA A 48 15.51 12.87 13.03
CA ALA A 48 14.28 12.79 12.25
C ALA A 48 13.05 12.80 13.16
N CYS A 49 11.93 13.28 12.62
CA CYS A 49 10.64 13.12 13.29
C CYS A 49 10.26 11.65 13.34
N THR A 50 9.58 11.24 14.40
CA THR A 50 9.00 9.92 14.57
C THR A 50 7.49 9.97 14.44
N TYR A 51 6.91 8.84 14.05
CA TYR A 51 5.47 8.67 13.90
C TYR A 51 5.04 7.44 14.70
N THR A 52 3.91 7.56 15.38
CA THR A 52 3.21 6.43 15.98
C THR A 52 1.83 6.32 15.36
N TRP A 53 1.43 5.10 15.02
CA TRP A 53 0.17 4.82 14.35
C TRP A 53 -0.84 4.16 15.29
N SER A 54 -2.11 4.50 15.09
CA SER A 54 -3.25 3.88 15.77
C SER A 54 -4.42 3.74 14.80
N GLY A 55 -5.34 2.82 15.08
CA GLY A 55 -6.55 2.66 14.28
C GLY A 55 -6.27 2.26 12.81
N VAL A 56 -5.11 1.68 12.53
CA VAL A 56 -4.74 1.27 11.17
C VAL A 56 -5.67 0.16 10.73
N GLN A 57 -6.40 0.41 9.66
CA GLN A 57 -7.37 -0.51 9.08
C GLN A 57 -7.10 -0.70 7.60
N GLN A 58 -7.34 -1.92 7.15
CA GLN A 58 -7.25 -2.31 5.76
C GLN A 58 -8.56 -2.99 5.38
N ARG A 59 -9.17 -2.55 4.30
CA ARG A 59 -10.41 -3.13 3.80
C ARG A 59 -10.46 -3.06 2.28
N ASP A 60 -11.06 -4.07 1.69
CA ASP A 60 -11.38 -4.03 0.27
C ASP A 60 -12.61 -3.14 0.08
N VAL A 61 -12.51 -2.16 -0.81
CA VAL A 61 -13.56 -1.16 -1.07
C VAL A 61 -13.91 -1.23 -2.55
N LEU A 62 -15.18 -1.49 -2.85
CA LEU A 62 -15.71 -1.46 -4.20
C LEU A 62 -15.49 -0.06 -4.81
N THR A 63 -14.85 0.00 -5.98
CA THR A 63 -14.56 1.26 -6.70
C THR A 63 -15.36 1.40 -7.99
N GLY A 64 -15.72 0.29 -8.63
CA GLY A 64 -16.57 0.30 -9.80
C GLY A 64 -17.37 -1.00 -9.96
N VAL A 65 -18.54 -0.89 -10.58
CA VAL A 65 -19.42 -2.03 -10.86
C VAL A 65 -20.12 -1.84 -12.20
N ALA A 66 -20.26 -2.90 -12.98
CA ALA A 66 -20.99 -2.90 -14.24
C ALA A 66 -22.48 -3.20 -13.99
N GLU A 67 -23.31 -2.87 -14.99
CA GLU A 67 -24.65 -3.47 -15.08
C GLU A 67 -24.54 -4.97 -15.38
N GLU A 68 -25.57 -5.73 -15.02
CA GLU A 68 -25.63 -7.15 -15.30
C GLU A 68 -25.63 -7.45 -16.81
N GLN A 69 -25.00 -8.56 -17.18
CA GLN A 69 -24.99 -9.06 -18.55
C GLN A 69 -25.39 -10.53 -18.56
N ALA A 70 -26.46 -10.84 -19.30
CA ALA A 70 -26.91 -12.22 -19.50
C ALA A 70 -26.11 -12.90 -20.62
N PHE A 71 -25.77 -14.16 -20.39
CA PHE A 71 -25.09 -15.04 -21.33
C PHE A 71 -25.85 -16.34 -21.51
N GLY A 72 -25.82 -16.90 -22.73
CA GLY A 72 -26.27 -18.25 -23.03
C GLY A 72 -25.17 -19.30 -22.81
N GLU A 73 -25.42 -20.55 -23.17
CA GLU A 73 -24.52 -21.69 -22.91
C GLU A 73 -23.09 -21.50 -23.47
N ASP A 74 -22.96 -20.80 -24.58
CA ASP A 74 -21.65 -20.51 -25.19
C ASP A 74 -20.85 -19.44 -24.42
N GLY A 75 -21.45 -18.82 -23.40
CA GLY A 75 -20.84 -17.73 -22.65
C GLY A 75 -20.64 -16.48 -23.50
N GLY A 76 -19.54 -15.79 -23.25
CA GLY A 76 -19.15 -14.62 -24.04
C GLY A 76 -18.32 -13.61 -23.27
N ARG A 77 -18.09 -12.48 -23.94
CA ARG A 77 -17.28 -11.38 -23.42
C ARG A 77 -18.11 -10.44 -22.55
N LEU A 78 -17.59 -10.09 -21.38
CA LEU A 78 -18.12 -8.98 -20.58
C LEU A 78 -17.80 -7.66 -21.27
N THR A 79 -18.84 -6.94 -21.68
CA THR A 79 -18.72 -5.70 -22.47
C THR A 79 -19.34 -4.50 -21.78
N ARG A 80 -20.12 -4.71 -20.72
CA ARG A 80 -20.70 -3.62 -19.93
C ARG A 80 -19.59 -2.84 -19.23
N PRO A 81 -19.51 -1.51 -19.40
CA PRO A 81 -18.49 -0.71 -18.76
C PRO A 81 -18.74 -0.64 -17.25
N LEU A 82 -17.65 -0.66 -16.47
CA LEU A 82 -17.69 -0.38 -15.04
C LEU A 82 -18.07 1.08 -14.81
N LYS A 83 -19.09 1.31 -13.98
CA LYS A 83 -19.45 2.63 -13.47
C LYS A 83 -18.79 2.85 -12.13
N ARG A 84 -18.19 4.03 -11.94
CA ARG A 84 -17.52 4.38 -10.68
C ARG A 84 -18.54 4.51 -9.55
N VAL A 85 -18.28 3.82 -8.44
CA VAL A 85 -19.07 3.93 -7.19
C VAL A 85 -18.28 4.58 -6.07
N HIS A 86 -16.94 4.43 -6.07
CA HIS A 86 -16.04 5.08 -5.12
C HIS A 86 -14.78 5.58 -5.81
N SER A 87 -14.27 6.71 -5.33
CA SER A 87 -12.98 7.28 -5.75
C SER A 87 -12.04 7.26 -4.55
N PRO A 88 -11.18 6.24 -4.41
CA PRO A 88 -10.23 6.20 -3.31
C PRO A 88 -9.29 7.40 -3.36
N SER A 89 -9.09 8.03 -2.21
CA SER A 89 -8.18 9.17 -2.05
C SER A 89 -6.84 8.73 -1.47
N THR A 90 -5.81 9.54 -1.71
CA THR A 90 -4.47 9.34 -1.13
C THR A 90 -4.00 10.66 -0.54
N GLY A 91 -3.70 10.69 0.77
CA GLY A 91 -3.30 11.92 1.44
C GLY A 91 -3.27 11.79 2.96
N ALA A 92 -2.95 12.90 3.60
CA ALA A 92 -2.99 13.03 5.05
C ALA A 92 -3.57 14.39 5.43
N THR A 93 -4.22 14.44 6.59
CA THR A 93 -4.76 15.64 7.20
C THR A 93 -4.12 15.79 8.57
N THR A 94 -3.68 17.00 8.93
CA THR A 94 -3.26 17.32 10.30
C THR A 94 -4.44 17.94 11.03
N GLU A 95 -4.91 17.33 12.12
CA GLU A 95 -5.97 17.94 12.93
C GLU A 95 -5.43 18.82 14.06
N THR A 96 -4.26 18.48 14.63
CA THR A 96 -3.66 19.27 15.72
C THR A 96 -2.16 19.45 15.54
N GLY A 97 -1.64 20.59 16.02
CA GLY A 97 -0.21 20.89 15.97
C GLY A 97 0.27 21.39 14.61
N PRO A 98 1.61 21.42 14.39
CA PRO A 98 2.18 21.84 13.11
C PRO A 98 1.80 20.88 11.97
N GLU A 99 1.51 21.44 10.80
CA GLU A 99 1.21 20.68 9.59
C GLU A 99 2.32 19.68 9.26
N ALA A 100 1.93 18.45 8.92
CA ALA A 100 2.84 17.41 8.48
C ALA A 100 2.72 17.22 6.96
N GLU A 101 3.87 17.12 6.29
CA GLU A 101 3.91 16.82 4.86
C GLU A 101 3.28 15.45 4.57
N ALA A 102 2.27 15.43 3.70
CA ALA A 102 1.50 14.22 3.42
C ALA A 102 2.39 13.07 2.89
N LYS A 103 3.42 13.40 2.12
CA LYS A 103 4.40 12.41 1.63
C LYS A 103 5.14 11.72 2.78
N ASP A 104 5.56 12.47 3.80
CA ASP A 104 6.31 11.92 4.94
C ASP A 104 5.39 11.09 5.84
N VAL A 105 4.15 11.54 6.04
CA VAL A 105 3.11 10.77 6.73
C VAL A 105 2.86 9.45 6.02
N LEU A 106 2.62 9.48 4.71
CA LEU A 106 2.34 8.26 3.94
C LEU A 106 3.56 7.33 3.85
N LEU A 107 4.78 7.88 3.80
CA LEU A 107 6.01 7.09 3.85
C LEU A 107 6.15 6.36 5.19
N SER A 108 5.80 7.04 6.28
CA SER A 108 5.76 6.43 7.61
C SER A 108 4.67 5.35 7.72
N LEU A 109 3.48 5.58 7.13
CA LEU A 109 2.42 4.57 7.10
C LEU A 109 2.87 3.32 6.33
N ALA A 110 3.51 3.49 5.18
CA ALA A 110 4.04 2.37 4.40
C ALA A 110 5.07 1.55 5.19
N ALA A 111 5.97 2.22 5.93
CA ALA A 111 6.92 1.53 6.81
C ALA A 111 6.20 0.76 7.93
N HIS A 112 5.17 1.36 8.54
CA HIS A 112 4.39 0.71 9.58
C HIS A 112 3.72 -0.58 9.08
N LEU A 113 3.13 -0.57 7.88
CA LEU A 113 2.50 -1.77 7.29
C LEU A 113 3.51 -2.89 6.98
N GLU A 114 4.71 -2.52 6.51
CA GLU A 114 5.80 -3.46 6.25
C GLU A 114 6.30 -4.09 7.56
N ASP A 115 6.47 -3.29 8.61
CA ASP A 115 6.94 -3.75 9.93
C ASP A 115 5.94 -4.70 10.61
N THR A 116 4.64 -4.48 10.42
CA THR A 116 3.60 -5.36 10.96
C THR A 116 3.34 -6.60 10.10
N GLY A 117 4.02 -6.74 8.95
CA GLY A 117 3.93 -7.89 8.06
C GLY A 117 2.51 -8.17 7.53
N THR A 118 1.66 -7.14 7.49
CA THR A 118 0.20 -7.30 7.34
C THR A 118 -0.27 -7.30 5.89
N GLU A 119 0.65 -7.16 4.92
CA GLU A 119 0.29 -7.02 3.50
C GLU A 119 1.19 -7.81 2.56
N ALA A 120 0.63 -8.17 1.40
CA ALA A 120 1.40 -8.54 0.23
C ALA A 120 2.28 -7.36 -0.23
N PRO A 121 3.37 -7.60 -0.99
CA PRO A 121 4.17 -6.51 -1.54
C PRO A 121 3.30 -5.52 -2.33
N PHE A 122 3.41 -4.24 -2.02
CA PHE A 122 2.71 -3.16 -2.71
C PHE A 122 3.70 -2.16 -3.33
N ASP A 123 3.26 -1.41 -4.34
CA ASP A 123 4.06 -0.33 -4.91
C ASP A 123 4.13 0.85 -3.93
N ARG A 124 5.21 0.89 -3.15
CA ARG A 124 5.49 1.96 -2.20
C ARG A 124 5.55 3.34 -2.86
N ALA A 125 6.09 3.46 -4.07
CA ALA A 125 6.21 4.74 -4.77
C ALA A 125 4.85 5.29 -5.18
N ALA A 126 3.90 4.41 -5.50
CA ALA A 126 2.52 4.80 -5.76
C ALA A 126 1.76 5.09 -4.44
N PHE A 127 1.97 4.29 -3.39
CA PHE A 127 1.32 4.44 -2.09
C PHE A 127 1.58 5.81 -1.43
N VAL A 128 2.81 6.33 -1.52
CA VAL A 128 3.21 7.60 -0.88
C VAL A 128 2.89 8.85 -1.71
N ARG A 129 2.28 8.67 -2.89
CA ARG A 129 1.96 9.78 -3.79
C ARG A 129 0.62 10.41 -3.39
N ALA A 130 0.69 11.42 -2.53
CA ALA A 130 -0.48 12.23 -2.17
C ALA A 130 -1.19 12.77 -3.43
N GLY A 131 -2.52 12.74 -3.43
CA GLY A 131 -3.34 13.16 -4.56
C GLY A 131 -3.27 12.23 -5.78
N ARG A 132 -2.68 11.03 -5.68
CA ARG A 132 -2.70 10.04 -6.77
C ARG A 132 -4.16 9.82 -7.22
N PRO A 133 -4.44 9.84 -8.54
CA PRO A 133 -5.78 9.57 -9.04
C PRO A 133 -6.21 8.17 -8.66
N ALA A 134 -7.53 7.98 -8.50
CA ALA A 134 -8.11 6.65 -8.39
C ALA A 134 -7.74 5.79 -9.61
N PRO A 135 -7.65 4.45 -9.45
CA PRO A 135 -7.45 3.55 -10.58
C PRO A 135 -8.47 3.79 -11.70
N ALA A 136 -8.02 3.60 -12.93
CA ALA A 136 -8.91 3.59 -14.08
C ALA A 136 -9.84 2.35 -13.99
N LEU A 137 -11.03 2.44 -14.58
CA LEU A 137 -12.03 1.37 -14.55
C LEU A 137 -12.19 0.70 -15.93
N ASP A 138 -11.25 0.96 -16.85
CA ASP A 138 -11.20 0.40 -18.19
C ASP A 138 -10.52 -0.98 -18.24
N GLY A 139 -10.06 -1.46 -17.10
CA GLY A 139 -9.35 -2.73 -16.94
C GLY A 139 -10.28 -3.93 -16.85
N ASN A 140 -10.00 -4.91 -17.72
CA ASN A 140 -10.41 -6.31 -17.65
C ASN A 140 -11.75 -6.63 -18.34
N THR A 141 -11.65 -6.69 -19.67
CA THR A 141 -12.54 -7.52 -20.48
C THR A 141 -12.27 -8.99 -20.21
N THR A 142 -13.15 -9.63 -19.43
CA THR A 142 -13.07 -11.06 -19.14
C THR A 142 -14.03 -11.83 -20.05
N GLU A 143 -13.59 -12.96 -20.57
CA GLU A 143 -14.45 -13.94 -21.23
C GLU A 143 -14.94 -14.95 -20.22
N THR A 144 -16.24 -15.24 -20.27
CA THR A 144 -16.87 -16.28 -19.47
C THR A 144 -17.30 -17.43 -20.36
N SER A 145 -17.24 -18.64 -19.83
CA SER A 145 -17.83 -19.84 -20.44
C SER A 145 -19.12 -20.19 -19.71
N GLY A 146 -20.16 -20.57 -20.44
CA GLY A 146 -21.42 -21.02 -19.85
C GLY A 146 -22.46 -19.91 -19.67
N ALA A 147 -23.70 -20.33 -19.45
CA ALA A 147 -24.82 -19.45 -19.21
C ALA A 147 -24.77 -18.81 -17.82
N GLY A 148 -25.25 -17.57 -17.70
CA GLY A 148 -25.25 -16.86 -16.42
C GLY A 148 -25.74 -15.42 -16.55
N THR A 149 -25.99 -14.78 -15.40
CA THR A 149 -26.24 -13.33 -15.34
C THR A 149 -25.10 -12.72 -14.54
N LEU A 150 -24.10 -12.20 -15.24
CA LEU A 150 -22.83 -11.85 -14.62
C LEU A 150 -22.70 -10.35 -14.39
N VAL A 151 -22.01 -9.99 -13.31
CA VAL A 151 -21.65 -8.62 -12.96
C VAL A 151 -20.14 -8.55 -12.78
N ALA A 152 -19.48 -7.65 -13.51
CA ALA A 152 -18.08 -7.32 -13.30
C ALA A 152 -17.94 -6.20 -12.26
N TYR A 153 -16.89 -6.27 -11.45
CA TYR A 153 -16.59 -5.26 -10.43
C TYR A 153 -15.08 -5.04 -10.26
N ALA A 154 -14.73 -3.88 -9.73
CA ALA A 154 -13.36 -3.49 -9.38
C ALA A 154 -13.32 -2.93 -7.96
N PHE A 155 -12.23 -3.16 -7.26
CA PHE A 155 -12.04 -2.74 -5.87
C PHE A 155 -10.59 -2.36 -5.61
N VAL A 156 -10.36 -1.67 -4.50
CA VAL A 156 -9.01 -1.45 -3.97
C VAL A 156 -8.92 -1.91 -2.53
N ARG A 157 -7.73 -2.33 -2.11
CA ARG A 157 -7.38 -2.46 -0.69
C ARG A 157 -7.10 -1.05 -0.14
N GLN A 158 -8.08 -0.43 0.49
CA GLN A 158 -7.92 0.90 1.11
C GLN A 158 -7.30 0.76 2.49
N VAL A 159 -6.32 1.61 2.77
CA VAL A 159 -5.64 1.71 4.07
C VAL A 159 -5.96 3.06 4.68
N THR A 160 -6.39 3.06 5.94
CA THR A 160 -6.60 4.27 6.75
C THR A 160 -5.90 4.12 8.08
N GLY A 161 -5.48 5.23 8.69
CA GLY A 161 -4.96 5.21 10.05
C GLY A 161 -4.74 6.61 10.61
N ASP A 162 -4.65 6.69 11.93
CA ASP A 162 -4.37 7.92 12.66
C ASP A 162 -2.90 7.96 13.06
N TYR A 163 -2.27 9.12 12.94
CA TYR A 163 -0.88 9.32 13.33
C TYR A 163 -0.73 10.33 14.46
N ARG A 164 0.32 10.13 15.25
CA ARG A 164 0.95 11.16 16.06
C ARG A 164 2.40 11.31 15.63
N ARG A 165 2.79 12.53 15.26
CA ARG A 165 4.14 12.92 14.85
C ARG A 165 4.84 13.66 15.98
N ALA A 166 6.09 13.29 16.26
CA ALA A 166 6.94 13.98 17.22
C ALA A 166 8.30 14.30 16.58
N CYS A 167 8.69 15.58 16.60
CA CYS A 167 9.99 16.02 16.09
C CYS A 167 10.86 16.52 17.26
N PRO A 168 12.18 16.30 17.24
CA PRO A 168 13.09 16.85 18.25
C PRO A 168 12.95 18.37 18.36
N GLY A 169 12.70 18.87 19.58
CA GLY A 169 12.52 20.31 19.85
C GLY A 169 11.23 20.93 19.28
N GLY A 170 10.35 20.13 18.65
CA GLY A 170 9.09 20.59 18.07
C GLY A 170 7.87 20.23 18.90
N LYS A 171 6.76 20.92 18.66
CA LYS A 171 5.44 20.52 19.17
C LYS A 171 4.97 19.27 18.42
N PRO A 172 4.36 18.29 19.10
CA PRO A 172 3.77 17.14 18.43
C PRO A 172 2.58 17.57 17.55
N SER A 173 2.29 16.79 16.52
CA SER A 173 1.06 16.89 15.74
C SER A 173 0.31 15.57 15.68
N THR A 174 -1.00 15.65 15.45
CA THR A 174 -1.85 14.48 15.19
C THR A 174 -2.60 14.68 13.89
N GLY A 175 -2.91 13.57 13.25
CA GLY A 175 -3.52 13.56 11.94
C GLY A 175 -4.15 12.22 11.60
N SER A 176 -4.74 12.16 10.42
CA SER A 176 -5.22 10.96 9.77
C SER A 176 -4.61 10.84 8.38
N ALA A 177 -4.47 9.60 7.90
CA ALA A 177 -3.96 9.31 6.57
C ALA A 177 -4.80 8.24 5.88
N THR A 178 -4.89 8.34 4.56
CA THR A 178 -5.55 7.37 3.70
C THR A 178 -4.70 7.10 2.46
N SER A 179 -4.61 5.84 2.05
CA SER A 179 -4.02 5.41 0.79
C SER A 179 -4.62 4.06 0.37
N TRP A 180 -4.05 3.41 -0.63
CA TRP A 180 -4.48 2.09 -1.11
C TRP A 180 -3.31 1.31 -1.73
N THR A 181 -3.29 -0.01 -1.53
CA THR A 181 -2.17 -0.90 -1.86
C THR A 181 -2.40 -1.73 -3.12
N THR A 182 -3.59 -2.32 -3.26
CA THR A 182 -3.94 -3.25 -4.34
C THR A 182 -5.09 -2.71 -5.17
N GLU A 183 -5.01 -2.92 -6.48
CA GLU A 183 -6.13 -2.84 -7.41
C GLU A 183 -6.57 -4.26 -7.76
N GLY A 184 -7.85 -4.55 -7.60
CA GLY A 184 -8.44 -5.87 -7.87
C GLY A 184 -9.70 -5.76 -8.69
N SER A 185 -10.07 -6.87 -9.34
CA SER A 185 -11.32 -7.00 -10.09
C SER A 185 -11.87 -8.40 -9.97
N GLY A 186 -13.18 -8.55 -10.14
CA GLY A 186 -13.84 -9.84 -10.14
C GLY A 186 -15.09 -9.86 -11.01
N VAL A 187 -15.67 -11.05 -11.13
CA VAL A 187 -16.93 -11.32 -11.79
C VAL A 187 -17.74 -12.23 -10.86
N LEU A 188 -19.02 -11.91 -10.67
CA LEU A 188 -19.95 -12.74 -9.92
C LEU A 188 -21.15 -13.11 -10.80
N ASP A 189 -21.79 -14.25 -10.52
CA ASP A 189 -23.10 -14.60 -11.10
C ASP A 189 -24.21 -14.21 -10.12
N CYS A 190 -25.21 -13.47 -10.60
CA CYS A 190 -26.38 -13.10 -9.80
C CYS A 190 -27.20 -14.29 -9.31
N LYS A 191 -27.01 -15.48 -9.89
CA LYS A 191 -27.62 -16.73 -9.42
C LYS A 191 -26.86 -17.37 -8.26
N GLU A 192 -25.64 -16.92 -7.98
CA GLU A 192 -24.86 -17.43 -6.86
C GLU A 192 -25.51 -17.03 -5.53
N PRO A 193 -25.66 -17.94 -4.55
CA PRO A 193 -26.27 -17.60 -3.27
C PRO A 193 -25.42 -16.58 -2.50
N SER A 194 -26.04 -15.57 -1.88
CA SER A 194 -25.30 -14.57 -1.08
C SER A 194 -24.45 -15.15 0.06
N SER A 195 -24.77 -16.37 0.53
CA SER A 195 -23.98 -17.10 1.51
C SER A 195 -22.61 -17.56 1.02
N THR A 196 -22.30 -17.42 -0.27
CA THR A 196 -20.97 -17.70 -0.82
C THR A 196 -20.03 -16.50 -0.76
N PHE A 197 -20.55 -15.30 -0.47
CA PHE A 197 -19.76 -14.10 -0.27
C PHE A 197 -19.46 -13.92 1.22
N ASP A 198 -18.23 -13.54 1.56
CA ASP A 198 -17.94 -13.12 2.93
C ASP A 198 -18.56 -11.73 3.17
N GLU A 199 -19.04 -11.49 4.39
CA GLU A 199 -19.68 -10.21 4.74
C GLU A 199 -18.71 -9.05 4.56
N GLY A 200 -19.14 -8.02 3.82
CA GLY A 200 -18.32 -6.83 3.56
C GLY A 200 -17.34 -6.98 2.41
N GLU A 201 -17.37 -8.09 1.67
CA GLU A 201 -16.59 -8.21 0.43
C GLU A 201 -17.14 -7.32 -0.69
N PRO A 202 -16.27 -6.84 -1.60
CA PRO A 202 -16.70 -6.07 -2.76
C PRO A 202 -17.69 -6.82 -3.68
N SER A 203 -17.62 -8.16 -3.72
CA SER A 203 -18.55 -9.03 -4.47
C SER A 203 -19.98 -8.89 -3.96
N GLN A 204 -20.18 -8.96 -2.64
CA GLN A 204 -21.49 -8.78 -2.01
C GLN A 204 -22.06 -7.39 -2.32
N GLU A 205 -21.24 -6.33 -2.16
CA GLU A 205 -21.68 -4.97 -2.45
C GLU A 205 -22.01 -4.79 -3.95
N ALA A 206 -21.23 -5.38 -4.84
CA ALA A 206 -21.50 -5.37 -6.28
C ALA A 206 -22.82 -6.08 -6.63
N ALA A 207 -23.10 -7.23 -6.01
CA ALA A 207 -24.34 -7.97 -6.21
C ALA A 207 -25.55 -7.16 -5.74
N LEU A 208 -25.50 -6.56 -4.55
CA LEU A 208 -26.58 -5.71 -4.02
C LEU A 208 -26.86 -4.49 -4.90
N ARG A 209 -25.84 -3.98 -5.61
CA ARG A 209 -25.95 -2.81 -6.49
C ARG A 209 -26.46 -3.12 -7.89
N SER A 210 -26.02 -4.24 -8.47
CA SER A 210 -26.20 -4.50 -9.91
C SER A 210 -26.98 -5.76 -10.24
N CYS A 211 -27.13 -6.72 -9.32
CA CYS A 211 -27.92 -7.90 -9.63
C CYS A 211 -29.43 -7.60 -9.59
N PRO A 212 -30.24 -8.32 -10.38
CA PRO A 212 -31.69 -8.15 -10.36
C PRO A 212 -32.26 -8.30 -8.94
N PRO A 213 -33.20 -7.44 -8.52
CA PRO A 213 -33.83 -7.56 -7.21
C PRO A 213 -34.41 -8.95 -6.96
N GLY A 214 -34.13 -9.53 -5.78
CA GLY A 214 -34.59 -10.86 -5.40
C GLY A 214 -33.79 -12.02 -5.97
N SER A 215 -32.76 -11.75 -6.78
CA SER A 215 -31.77 -12.76 -7.18
C SER A 215 -31.02 -13.33 -5.96
N PRO A 216 -30.56 -14.60 -6.00
CA PRO A 216 -29.83 -15.22 -4.89
C PRO A 216 -28.65 -14.39 -4.38
N ALA A 217 -27.90 -13.73 -5.27
CA ALA A 217 -26.73 -12.94 -4.90
C ALA A 217 -27.09 -11.62 -4.20
N ALA A 218 -28.27 -11.07 -4.48
CA ALA A 218 -28.74 -9.80 -3.92
C ALA A 218 -29.63 -9.95 -2.68
N ARG A 219 -29.69 -11.13 -2.06
CA ARG A 219 -30.45 -11.36 -0.83
C ARG A 219 -29.56 -11.11 0.39
N SER A 220 -29.95 -10.15 1.22
CA SER A 220 -29.36 -9.89 2.55
C SER A 220 -29.99 -10.79 3.61
#